data_AF-G1Q9W8-F1
#
_entry.id   AF-G1Q9W8-F1
#
_cell.length_a   1.000
_cell.length_b   1.000
_cell.length_c   1.000
_cell.angle_alpha   90.00
_cell.angle_beta   90.00
_cell.angle_gamma   90.00
#
_symmetry.space_group_name_H-M   'P 1'
#
loop_
_entity.id
_entity.type
_entity.pdbx_description
1 polymer ?
#
loop_
_entity_poly.entity_id
_entity_poly.type
_entity_poly.pdbx_seq_one_letter_code
_entity_poly.pdbx_strand_id
1 'polypeptide(L)'
;VKDLSTKYFQKTGRRYYVTPRSYLRFMDTFAHILRSREKELQTKRDRLYMGLSKILEARALVTDMQEELLIVTPQIEQKTKEKENLMEKLQKDSQVVEKVQMLVKQDEEIMAEEVRIVEEHAQTTANELRSVMPALERATLALNALDKADISELRVYARPPNLVLTVMNAVCILLQKKPNWTTAKLLLSETGFLKKLVQLDKDRLPDKVFMKLKKFLTLPDFHPKKIAHVSVACCSMCEWIIALNNYHNVRKKMALKKNKLISINRNKLLRQHKIDLNNKLIVFQVEEHLQVLHAAYKDIVAEKDILAGRRQLPMRRMYCASVLLTALGDEKLRHQHTLVRCQVKLCVSSSSLSTLESLVSQVGVVRPQLSQRMLQNPQHHSNLVGLSRGRSHPSVYVLESMYVERWSNISVSPGVQLPEVEFSASALHLPTVKHRCGRGRRPLSQERGFRPQPPSESFVNLSKKQFVFITLKSPLLVFQDLPETLPPSLKAILKKDIYQRRGQSFIRVNDSEIEYNSKFSFCVL
;
A
#
# COMPACT_ATOMS: atom_id res chain seq x y z
N VAL A 1 -15.20 -68.45 41.04
CA VAL A 1 -14.75 -69.12 39.79
C VAL A 1 -14.90 -70.64 39.80
N LYS A 2 -14.39 -71.36 40.82
CA LYS A 2 -14.45 -72.83 40.87
C LYS A 2 -15.90 -73.36 40.76
N ASP A 3 -16.85 -72.72 41.43
CA ASP A 3 -18.28 -73.08 41.36
C ASP A 3 -18.94 -72.82 39.99
N LEU A 4 -18.39 -71.92 39.19
CA LEU A 4 -18.87 -71.68 37.82
C LEU A 4 -18.38 -72.76 36.87
N SER A 5 -17.14 -73.24 37.05
CA SER A 5 -16.60 -74.34 36.25
C SER A 5 -17.36 -75.65 36.48
N THR A 6 -17.79 -75.91 37.71
CA THR A 6 -18.61 -77.09 38.06
C THR A 6 -20.03 -76.97 37.52
N LYS A 7 -20.68 -75.81 37.68
CA LYS A 7 -22.00 -75.53 37.09
C LYS A 7 -21.99 -75.59 35.55
N TYR A 8 -20.91 -75.13 34.91
CA TYR A 8 -20.73 -75.22 33.46
C TYR A 8 -20.58 -76.67 33.00
N PHE A 9 -19.79 -77.48 33.72
CA PHE A 9 -19.64 -78.90 33.44
C PHE A 9 -20.98 -79.64 33.55
N GLN A 10 -21.75 -79.40 34.61
CA GLN A 10 -23.07 -80.01 34.80
C GLN A 10 -24.04 -79.68 33.67
N LYS A 11 -24.02 -78.44 33.14
CA LYS A 11 -24.95 -78.01 32.07
C LYS A 11 -24.54 -78.40 30.66
N THR A 12 -23.24 -78.57 30.40
CA THR A 12 -22.72 -78.73 29.02
C THR A 12 -21.94 -80.01 28.80
N GLY A 13 -21.65 -80.77 29.86
CA GLY A 13 -20.77 -81.94 29.83
C GLY A 13 -19.29 -81.64 29.61
N ARG A 14 -18.88 -80.36 29.54
CA ARG A 14 -17.51 -79.93 29.20
C ARG A 14 -16.78 -79.36 30.40
N ARG A 15 -15.57 -79.87 30.70
CA ARG A 15 -14.72 -79.35 31.79
C ARG A 15 -13.97 -78.11 31.32
N TYR A 16 -13.93 -77.08 32.17
CA TYR A 16 -13.14 -75.88 31.95
C TYR A 16 -12.18 -75.67 33.13
N TYR A 17 -10.92 -75.35 32.82
CA TYR A 17 -9.87 -75.20 33.81
C TYR A 17 -9.47 -73.73 33.94
N VAL A 18 -9.62 -73.18 35.14
CA VAL A 18 -9.07 -71.86 35.47
C VAL A 18 -7.76 -72.07 36.20
N THR A 19 -6.67 -71.57 35.62
CA THR A 19 -5.32 -71.67 36.18
C THR A 19 -4.83 -70.29 36.64
N PRO A 20 -3.98 -70.20 37.67
CA PRO A 20 -3.35 -68.94 38.06
C PRO A 20 -2.64 -68.25 36.89
N ARG A 21 -2.02 -69.02 35.99
CA ARG A 21 -1.38 -68.51 34.77
C ARG A 21 -2.36 -67.87 33.79
N SER A 22 -3.58 -68.40 33.64
CA SER A 22 -4.63 -67.76 32.83
C SER A 22 -5.14 -66.45 33.44
N TYR A 23 -5.14 -66.34 34.77
CA TYR A 23 -5.52 -65.12 35.49
C TYR A 23 -4.48 -64.01 35.33
N LEU A 24 -3.19 -64.31 35.57
CA LEU A 24 -2.10 -63.34 35.37
C LEU A 24 -2.05 -62.84 33.93
N ARG A 25 -2.25 -63.74 32.98
CA ARG A 25 -2.35 -63.40 31.56
C ARG A 25 -3.52 -62.45 31.26
N PHE A 26 -4.68 -62.67 31.87
CA PHE A 26 -5.81 -61.74 31.73
C PHE A 26 -5.42 -60.37 32.26
N MET A 27 -4.80 -60.30 33.44
CA MET A 27 -4.33 -59.04 34.02
C MET A 27 -3.36 -58.30 33.08
N ASP A 28 -2.40 -59.01 32.49
CA ASP A 28 -1.46 -58.43 31.52
C ASP A 28 -2.17 -57.90 30.26
N THR A 29 -3.09 -58.69 29.69
CA THR A 29 -3.87 -58.27 28.50
C THR A 29 -4.72 -57.05 28.80
N PHE A 30 -5.34 -57.03 29.97
CA PHE A 30 -6.21 -55.96 30.38
C PHE A 30 -5.45 -54.68 30.69
N ALA A 31 -4.34 -54.79 31.43
CA ALA A 31 -3.44 -53.66 31.68
C ALA A 31 -2.89 -53.08 30.37
N HIS A 32 -2.57 -53.92 29.39
CA HIS A 32 -2.16 -53.48 28.06
C HIS A 32 -3.27 -52.70 27.33
N ILE A 33 -4.51 -53.23 27.33
CA ILE A 33 -5.66 -52.57 26.70
C ILE A 33 -5.95 -51.22 27.38
N LEU A 34 -5.93 -51.15 28.72
CA LEU A 34 -6.12 -49.90 29.45
C LEU A 34 -5.05 -48.87 29.10
N ARG A 35 -3.77 -49.24 29.17
CA ARG A 35 -2.66 -48.32 28.82
C ARG A 35 -2.76 -47.84 27.38
N SER A 36 -3.14 -48.71 26.44
CA SER A 36 -3.33 -48.33 25.04
C SER A 36 -4.48 -47.33 24.89
N ARG A 37 -5.61 -47.55 25.55
CA ARG A 37 -6.78 -46.66 25.50
C ARG A 37 -6.53 -45.33 26.21
N GLU A 38 -5.84 -45.36 27.34
CA GLU A 38 -5.42 -44.16 28.05
C GLU A 38 -4.52 -43.31 27.15
N LYS A 39 -3.53 -43.91 26.48
CA LYS A 39 -2.66 -43.23 25.51
C LYS A 39 -3.45 -42.66 24.32
N GLU A 40 -4.42 -43.39 23.77
CA GLU A 40 -5.31 -42.89 22.71
C GLU A 40 -6.15 -41.68 23.18
N LEU A 41 -6.67 -41.72 24.41
CA LEU A 41 -7.46 -40.63 24.96
C LEU A 41 -6.60 -39.40 25.32
N GLN A 42 -5.39 -39.62 25.85
CA GLN A 42 -4.41 -38.56 26.13
C GLN A 42 -4.01 -37.86 24.83
N THR A 43 -3.62 -38.61 23.80
CA THR A 43 -3.26 -38.03 22.49
C THR A 43 -4.41 -37.25 21.85
N LYS A 44 -5.66 -37.72 21.99
CA LYS A 44 -6.86 -36.97 21.55
C LYS A 44 -7.05 -35.68 22.36
N ARG A 45 -6.93 -35.76 23.69
CA ARG A 45 -7.03 -34.59 24.58
C ARG A 45 -5.99 -33.53 24.20
N ASP A 46 -4.74 -33.93 24.02
CA ASP A 46 -3.65 -33.01 23.71
C ASP A 46 -3.85 -32.32 22.37
N ARG A 47 -4.32 -33.06 21.35
CA ARG A 47 -4.70 -32.47 20.04
C ARG A 47 -5.82 -31.43 20.17
N LEU A 48 -6.87 -31.75 20.93
CA LEU A 48 -7.99 -30.83 21.17
C LEU A 48 -7.53 -29.58 21.93
N TYR A 49 -6.66 -29.75 22.93
CA TYR A 49 -6.10 -28.66 23.70
C TYR A 49 -5.26 -27.72 22.82
N MET A 50 -4.38 -28.27 21.98
CA MET A 50 -3.61 -27.46 21.02
C MET A 50 -4.53 -26.71 20.05
N GLY A 51 -5.57 -27.36 19.51
CA GLY A 51 -6.54 -26.72 18.63
C GLY A 51 -7.26 -25.54 19.29
N LEU A 52 -7.71 -25.72 20.53
CA LEU A 52 -8.34 -24.66 21.32
C LEU A 52 -7.37 -23.51 21.64
N SER A 53 -6.11 -23.81 21.98
CA SER A 53 -5.07 -22.80 22.19
C SER A 53 -4.87 -21.95 20.94
N LYS A 54 -4.77 -22.59 19.76
CA LYS A 54 -4.59 -21.87 18.49
C LYS A 54 -5.79 -21.00 18.12
N ILE A 55 -7.01 -21.43 18.43
CA ILE A 55 -8.21 -20.59 18.24
C ILE A 55 -8.19 -19.37 19.17
N LEU A 56 -7.71 -19.51 20.40
CA LEU A 56 -7.57 -18.39 21.34
C LEU A 56 -6.48 -17.41 20.91
N GLU A 57 -5.30 -17.91 20.49
CA GLU A 57 -4.22 -17.09 19.92
C GLU A 57 -4.72 -16.30 18.69
N ALA A 58 -5.43 -16.95 17.78
CA ALA A 58 -6.01 -16.31 16.61
C ALA A 58 -7.01 -15.20 16.99
N ARG A 59 -7.81 -15.39 18.04
CA ARG A 59 -8.74 -14.38 18.53
C ARG A 59 -8.01 -13.16 19.12
N ALA A 60 -6.90 -13.36 19.84
CA ALA A 60 -6.08 -12.27 20.36
C ALA A 60 -5.43 -11.44 19.24
N LEU A 61 -4.90 -12.10 18.21
CA LEU A 61 -4.36 -11.39 17.04
C LEU A 61 -5.43 -10.56 16.32
N VAL A 62 -6.68 -11.02 16.30
CA VAL A 62 -7.80 -10.25 15.72
C VAL A 62 -8.13 -9.02 16.55
N THR A 63 -8.12 -9.12 17.89
CA THR A 63 -8.33 -7.95 18.74
C THR A 63 -7.23 -6.92 18.56
N ASP A 64 -5.97 -7.35 18.47
CA ASP A 64 -4.83 -6.44 18.25
C ASP A 64 -4.94 -5.72 16.90
N MET A 65 -5.29 -6.45 15.82
CA MET A 65 -5.52 -5.84 14.51
C MET A 65 -6.71 -4.89 14.50
N GLN A 66 -7.77 -5.18 15.28
CA GLN A 66 -8.93 -4.31 15.39
C GLN A 66 -8.57 -3.00 16.11
N GLU A 67 -7.79 -3.07 17.19
CA GLU A 67 -7.27 -1.89 17.89
C GLU A 67 -6.38 -1.04 16.99
N GLU A 68 -5.48 -1.66 16.21
CA GLU A 68 -4.66 -0.94 15.23
C GLU A 68 -5.52 -0.21 14.19
N LEU A 69 -6.57 -0.86 13.66
CA LEU A 69 -7.48 -0.25 12.70
C LEU A 69 -8.30 0.91 13.31
N LEU A 70 -8.67 0.83 14.59
CA LEU A 70 -9.34 1.92 15.31
C LEU A 70 -8.46 3.16 15.46
N ILE A 71 -7.13 2.99 15.51
CA ILE A 71 -6.16 4.09 15.60
C ILE A 71 -5.84 4.65 14.21
N VAL A 72 -5.55 3.78 13.24
CA VAL A 72 -5.07 4.19 11.89
C VAL A 72 -6.18 4.81 11.04
N THR A 73 -7.43 4.34 11.16
CA THR A 73 -8.56 4.86 10.38
C THR A 73 -8.82 6.36 10.60
N PRO A 74 -8.97 6.86 11.84
CA PRO A 74 -9.19 8.29 12.07
C PRO A 74 -7.97 9.13 11.69
N GLN A 75 -6.74 8.61 11.81
CA GLN A 75 -5.54 9.31 11.34
C GLN A 75 -5.56 9.56 9.83
N ILE A 76 -6.00 8.58 9.03
CA ILE A 76 -6.16 8.75 7.58
C ILE A 76 -7.23 9.80 7.27
N GLU A 77 -8.35 9.81 7.99
CA GLU A 77 -9.39 10.82 7.82
C GLU A 77 -8.89 12.22 8.19
N GLN A 78 -8.17 12.35 9.29
CA GLN A 78 -7.54 13.61 9.69
C GLN A 78 -6.56 14.10 8.62
N LYS A 79 -5.66 13.25 8.14
CA LYS A 79 -4.70 13.59 7.07
C LYS A 79 -5.40 13.94 5.76
N THR A 80 -6.55 13.32 5.48
CA THR A 80 -7.37 13.66 4.31
C THR A 80 -7.95 15.08 4.43
N LYS A 81 -8.47 15.46 5.60
CA LYS A 81 -8.93 16.83 5.88
C LYS A 81 -7.79 17.85 5.84
N GLU A 82 -6.63 17.53 6.43
CA GLU A 82 -5.43 18.38 6.37
C GLU A 82 -4.99 18.62 4.91
N LYS A 83 -5.00 17.57 4.08
CA LYS A 83 -4.70 17.65 2.64
C LYS A 83 -5.71 18.55 1.90
N GLU A 84 -7.01 18.41 2.16
CA GLU A 84 -8.05 19.23 1.55
C GLU A 84 -7.91 20.72 1.92
N ASN A 85 -7.70 21.01 3.20
CA ASN A 85 -7.46 22.37 3.68
C ASN A 85 -6.22 23.01 3.03
N LEU A 86 -5.13 22.23 2.89
CA LEU A 86 -3.91 22.71 2.26
C LEU A 86 -4.08 22.92 0.76
N MET A 87 -4.86 22.07 0.08
CA MET A 87 -5.20 22.22 -1.33
C MET A 87 -6.01 23.50 -1.57
N GLU A 88 -6.97 23.82 -0.70
CA GLU A 88 -7.75 25.06 -0.80
C GLU A 88 -6.85 26.29 -0.63
N LYS A 89 -5.92 26.27 0.34
CA LYS A 89 -4.94 27.34 0.52
C LYS A 89 -4.04 27.51 -0.70
N LEU A 90 -3.51 26.41 -1.23
CA LEU A 90 -2.64 26.42 -2.41
C LEU A 90 -3.37 26.97 -3.63
N GLN A 91 -4.65 26.62 -3.82
CA GLN A 91 -5.47 27.15 -4.91
C GLN A 91 -5.70 28.67 -4.76
N LYS A 92 -5.99 29.16 -3.54
CA LYS A 92 -6.15 30.59 -3.28
C LYS A 92 -4.86 31.36 -3.55
N ASP A 93 -3.74 30.89 -3.01
CA ASP A 93 -2.44 31.55 -3.15
C ASP A 93 -1.96 31.52 -4.61
N SER A 94 -2.17 30.40 -5.32
CA SER A 94 -1.84 30.28 -6.75
C SER A 94 -2.63 31.28 -7.60
N GLN A 95 -3.91 31.50 -7.29
CA GLN A 95 -4.71 32.52 -7.99
C GLN A 95 -4.23 33.94 -7.70
N VAL A 96 -3.72 34.21 -6.50
CA VAL A 96 -3.13 35.52 -6.17
C VAL A 96 -1.86 35.75 -6.99
N VAL A 97 -0.97 34.76 -7.07
CA VAL A 97 0.25 34.84 -7.90
C VAL A 97 -0.09 35.07 -9.36
N GLU A 98 -1.03 34.30 -9.91
CA GLU A 98 -1.43 34.43 -11.32
C GLU A 98 -1.98 35.84 -11.61
N LYS A 99 -2.84 36.39 -10.73
CA LYS A 99 -3.35 37.76 -10.86
C LYS A 99 -2.23 38.80 -10.82
N VAL A 100 -1.27 38.67 -9.90
CA VAL A 100 -0.13 39.60 -9.79
C VAL A 100 0.76 39.49 -11.04
N GLN A 101 1.05 38.28 -11.52
CA GLN A 101 1.83 38.07 -12.74
C GLN A 101 1.12 38.65 -13.98
N MET A 102 -0.20 38.53 -14.08
CA MET A 102 -0.95 39.16 -15.16
C MET A 102 -0.86 40.70 -15.10
N LEU A 103 -0.99 41.30 -13.92
CA LEU A 103 -0.86 42.75 -13.75
C LEU A 103 0.56 43.22 -14.08
N VAL A 104 1.60 42.48 -13.70
CA VAL A 104 2.99 42.78 -14.05
C VAL A 104 3.19 42.74 -15.56
N LYS A 105 2.71 41.69 -16.25
CA LYS A 105 2.80 41.59 -17.72
C LYS A 105 2.08 42.74 -18.43
N GLN A 106 0.90 43.13 -17.94
CA GLN A 106 0.18 44.29 -18.47
C GLN A 106 0.96 45.59 -18.26
N ASP A 107 1.50 45.82 -17.05
CA ASP A 107 2.33 47.00 -16.76
C ASP A 107 3.61 47.01 -17.64
N GLU A 108 4.21 45.85 -17.93
CA GLU A 108 5.37 45.68 -18.84
C GLU A 108 5.03 45.99 -20.31
N GLU A 109 3.88 45.52 -20.81
CA GLU A 109 3.42 45.80 -22.18
C GLU A 109 3.14 47.30 -22.38
N ILE A 110 2.44 47.93 -21.44
CA ILE A 110 2.17 49.38 -21.49
C ILE A 110 3.49 50.16 -21.44
N MET A 111 4.45 49.71 -20.64
CA MET A 111 5.79 50.30 -20.58
C MET A 111 6.55 50.18 -21.90
N ALA A 112 6.53 49.00 -22.53
CA ALA A 112 7.17 48.78 -23.82
C ALA A 112 6.58 49.71 -24.90
N GLU A 113 5.25 49.86 -24.92
CA GLU A 113 4.57 50.75 -25.85
C GLU A 113 4.90 52.23 -25.60
N GLU A 114 4.90 52.67 -24.33
CA GLU A 114 5.29 54.04 -24.00
C GLU A 114 6.74 54.35 -24.39
N VAL A 115 7.67 53.40 -24.24
CA VAL A 115 9.05 53.56 -24.69
C VAL A 115 9.12 53.71 -26.21
N ARG A 116 8.38 52.89 -26.95
CA ARG A 116 8.31 52.96 -28.41
C ARG A 116 7.81 54.34 -28.88
N ILE A 117 6.73 54.84 -28.27
CA ILE A 117 6.16 56.15 -28.57
C ILE A 117 7.17 57.28 -28.26
N VAL A 118 7.92 57.15 -27.16
CA VAL A 118 8.97 58.12 -26.77
C VAL A 118 10.11 58.15 -27.79
N GLU A 119 10.58 56.97 -28.23
CA GLU A 119 11.64 56.86 -29.23
C GLU A 119 11.20 57.41 -30.59
N GLU A 120 9.99 57.08 -31.04
CA GLU A 120 9.42 57.61 -32.28
C GLU A 120 9.29 59.15 -32.22
N HIS A 121 8.78 59.68 -31.11
CA HIS A 121 8.69 61.12 -30.90
C HIS A 121 10.05 61.79 -30.83
N ALA A 122 11.05 61.17 -30.20
CA ALA A 122 12.41 61.69 -30.17
C ALA A 122 13.01 61.74 -31.60
N GLN A 123 12.83 60.68 -32.38
CA GLN A 123 13.40 60.54 -33.71
C GLN A 123 12.74 61.47 -34.73
N THR A 124 11.41 61.58 -34.73
CA THR A 124 10.68 62.56 -35.57
C THR A 124 11.12 63.98 -35.27
N THR A 125 11.29 64.32 -34.00
CA THR A 125 11.71 65.65 -33.55
C THR A 125 13.18 65.95 -33.92
N ALA A 126 14.06 64.95 -33.82
CA ALA A 126 15.45 65.07 -34.28
C ALA A 126 15.54 65.28 -35.79
N ASN A 127 14.68 64.61 -36.57
CA ASN A 127 14.61 64.77 -38.02
C ASN A 127 14.04 66.15 -38.43
N GLU A 128 13.00 66.64 -37.74
CA GLU A 128 12.47 68.00 -37.92
C GLU A 128 13.53 69.08 -37.64
N LEU A 129 14.37 68.89 -36.62
CA LEU A 129 15.47 69.80 -36.35
C LEU A 129 16.54 69.72 -37.45
N ARG A 130 16.94 68.51 -37.82
CA ARG A 130 17.97 68.27 -38.85
C ARG A 130 17.59 68.83 -40.22
N SER A 131 16.30 68.91 -40.56
CA SER A 131 15.85 69.48 -41.83
C SER A 131 15.97 71.01 -41.88
N VAL A 132 15.81 71.69 -40.74
CA VAL A 132 15.80 73.16 -40.69
C VAL A 132 17.19 73.74 -40.40
N MET A 133 18.07 73.01 -39.72
CA MET A 133 19.44 73.49 -39.41
C MET A 133 20.26 73.88 -40.65
N PRO A 134 20.32 73.08 -41.74
CA PRO A 134 21.09 73.44 -42.93
C PRO A 134 20.58 74.70 -43.63
N ALA A 135 19.26 74.93 -43.59
CA ALA A 135 18.66 76.14 -44.15
C ALA A 135 19.06 77.39 -43.36
N LEU A 136 19.10 77.28 -42.03
CA LEU A 136 19.54 78.37 -41.16
C LEU A 136 21.05 78.65 -41.30
N GLU A 137 21.88 77.61 -41.36
CA GLU A 137 23.33 77.74 -41.55
C GLU A 137 23.65 78.39 -42.89
N ARG A 138 23.01 77.93 -43.97
CA ARG A 138 23.18 78.53 -45.31
C ARG A 138 22.78 80.00 -45.33
N ALA A 139 21.65 80.35 -44.73
CA ALA A 139 21.20 81.74 -44.67
C ALA A 139 22.10 82.62 -43.78
N THR A 140 22.70 82.04 -42.73
CA THR A 140 23.67 82.74 -41.88
C THR A 140 25.01 82.95 -42.61
N LEU A 141 25.43 81.99 -43.44
CA LEU A 141 26.59 82.14 -44.33
C LEU A 141 26.36 83.20 -45.40
N ALA A 142 25.18 83.22 -46.04
CA ALA A 142 24.81 84.25 -47.00
C ALA A 142 24.80 85.66 -46.38
N LEU A 143 24.35 85.77 -45.12
CA LEU A 143 24.40 87.03 -44.37
C LEU A 143 25.83 87.46 -44.02
N ASN A 144 26.73 86.52 -43.73
CA ASN A 144 28.15 86.77 -43.48
C ASN A 144 28.94 87.14 -44.75
N ALA A 145 28.47 86.70 -45.92
CA ALA A 145 29.09 86.98 -47.21
C ALA A 145 28.79 88.40 -47.74
N LEU A 146 27.89 89.15 -47.10
CA LEU A 146 27.61 90.54 -47.46
C LEU A 146 28.79 91.45 -47.06
N ASP A 147 29.19 92.30 -47.99
CA ASP A 147 30.27 93.25 -47.76
C ASP A 147 29.73 94.62 -47.33
N LYS A 148 30.65 95.48 -46.85
CA LYS A 148 30.32 96.85 -46.42
C LYS A 148 29.74 97.69 -47.58
N ALA A 149 30.06 97.34 -48.83
CA ALA A 149 29.54 97.98 -50.03
C ALA A 149 28.03 97.74 -50.19
N ASP A 150 27.56 96.50 -50.02
CA ASP A 150 26.14 96.12 -50.18
C ASP A 150 25.24 96.82 -49.15
N ILE A 151 25.78 97.10 -47.96
CA ILE A 151 25.07 97.86 -46.90
C ILE A 151 25.06 99.34 -47.20
N SER A 152 26.16 99.85 -47.79
CA SER A 152 26.23 101.25 -48.17
C SER A 152 25.22 101.60 -49.25
N GLU A 153 24.91 100.67 -50.17
CA GLU A 153 23.85 100.81 -51.19
C GLU A 153 22.48 101.06 -50.56
N LEU A 154 22.12 100.26 -49.55
CA LEU A 154 20.86 100.42 -48.79
C LEU A 154 20.77 101.76 -48.04
N ARG A 155 21.92 102.34 -47.64
CA ARG A 155 21.98 103.57 -46.86
C ARG A 155 21.73 104.83 -47.71
N VAL A 156 22.02 104.77 -49.01
CA VAL A 156 21.88 105.92 -49.94
C VAL A 156 20.41 106.27 -50.19
N TYR A 157 19.48 105.32 -50.04
CA TYR A 157 18.06 105.61 -50.27
C TYR A 157 17.53 106.76 -49.37
N ALA A 158 17.02 107.80 -50.02
CA ALA A 158 16.24 108.86 -49.37
C ALA A 158 14.81 108.39 -49.07
N ARG A 159 14.20 107.68 -50.03
CA ARG A 159 12.93 106.95 -49.90
C ARG A 159 13.13 105.51 -50.40
N PRO A 160 13.19 104.50 -49.51
CA PRO A 160 13.46 103.13 -49.92
C PRO A 160 12.26 102.52 -50.67
N PRO A 161 12.48 101.59 -51.61
CA PRO A 161 11.42 100.77 -52.19
C PRO A 161 10.63 100.03 -51.10
N ASN A 162 9.33 99.80 -51.32
CA ASN A 162 8.46 99.19 -50.32
C ASN A 162 8.97 97.81 -49.83
N LEU A 163 9.54 97.01 -50.74
CA LEU A 163 10.14 95.71 -50.42
C LEU A 163 11.35 95.85 -49.47
N VAL A 164 12.23 96.82 -49.73
CA VAL A 164 13.40 97.11 -48.87
C VAL A 164 12.94 97.60 -47.50
N LEU A 165 11.95 98.49 -47.45
CA LEU A 165 11.36 98.97 -46.20
C LEU A 165 10.77 97.83 -45.37
N THR A 166 10.09 96.88 -46.02
CA THR A 166 9.45 95.72 -45.36
C THR A 166 10.49 94.78 -44.76
N VAL A 167 11.57 94.46 -45.49
CA VAL A 167 12.68 93.64 -44.98
C VAL A 167 13.38 94.35 -43.83
N MET A 168 13.70 95.63 -43.96
CA MET A 168 14.37 96.38 -42.91
C MET A 168 13.52 96.55 -41.65
N ASN A 169 12.20 96.72 -41.79
CA ASN A 169 11.29 96.73 -40.65
C ASN A 169 11.27 95.36 -39.93
N ALA A 170 11.32 94.25 -40.68
CA ALA A 170 11.43 92.91 -40.11
C ALA A 170 12.77 92.71 -39.37
N VAL A 171 13.88 93.22 -39.91
CA VAL A 171 15.18 93.24 -39.22
C VAL A 171 15.14 94.08 -37.93
N CYS A 172 14.53 95.27 -37.96
CA CYS A 172 14.35 96.10 -36.77
C CYS A 172 13.57 95.36 -35.67
N ILE A 173 12.55 94.58 -36.03
CA ILE A 173 11.76 93.78 -35.09
C ILE A 173 12.60 92.67 -34.45
N LEU A 174 13.45 91.98 -35.23
CA LEU A 174 14.37 90.96 -34.70
C LEU A 174 15.39 91.55 -33.72
N LEU A 175 15.89 92.76 -34.00
CA LEU A 175 16.77 93.53 -33.11
C LEU A 175 16.01 94.25 -31.97
N GLN A 176 14.70 94.02 -31.85
CA GLN A 176 13.82 94.60 -30.81
C GLN A 176 13.81 96.15 -30.81
N LYS A 177 13.98 96.77 -31.98
CA LYS A 177 13.85 98.22 -32.21
C LYS A 177 12.50 98.55 -32.85
N LYS A 178 12.10 99.83 -32.82
CA LYS A 178 10.84 100.28 -33.43
C LYS A 178 10.93 100.09 -34.97
N PRO A 179 9.94 99.49 -35.64
CA PRO A 179 9.97 99.32 -37.10
C PRO A 179 9.65 100.64 -37.80
N ASN A 180 10.67 101.41 -38.13
CA ASN A 180 10.55 102.57 -39.00
C ASN A 180 11.83 102.77 -39.83
N TRP A 181 11.75 103.50 -40.95
CA TRP A 181 12.90 103.74 -41.80
C TRP A 181 14.02 104.50 -41.09
N THR A 182 13.68 105.46 -40.22
CA THR A 182 14.65 106.27 -39.48
C THR A 182 15.55 105.43 -38.58
N THR A 183 14.99 104.45 -37.88
CA THR A 183 15.77 103.51 -37.06
C THR A 183 16.49 102.47 -37.89
N ALA A 184 15.91 101.99 -38.99
CA ALA A 184 16.59 101.09 -39.92
C ALA A 184 17.86 101.76 -40.49
N LYS A 185 17.77 103.02 -40.90
CA LYS A 185 18.89 103.80 -41.42
C LYS A 185 19.97 104.06 -40.36
N LEU A 186 19.57 104.26 -39.10
CA LEU A 186 20.49 104.36 -37.97
C LEU A 186 21.24 103.04 -37.75
N LEU A 187 20.54 101.91 -37.76
CA LEU A 187 21.13 100.57 -37.59
C LEU A 187 22.10 100.22 -38.73
N LEU A 188 21.77 100.56 -39.98
CA LEU A 188 22.66 100.40 -41.14
C LEU A 188 23.93 101.28 -41.04
N SER A 189 23.93 102.31 -40.20
CA SER A 189 25.08 103.20 -40.01
C SER A 189 26.04 102.74 -38.90
N GLU A 190 25.67 101.73 -38.11
CA GLU A 190 26.50 101.21 -37.03
C GLU A 190 27.67 100.35 -37.55
N THR A 191 28.88 100.61 -37.06
CA THR A 191 30.08 99.82 -37.36
C THR A 191 30.00 98.46 -36.68
N GLY A 192 29.37 97.49 -37.35
CA GLY A 192 29.18 96.12 -36.81
C GLY A 192 27.77 95.56 -36.96
N PHE A 193 26.89 96.22 -37.72
CA PHE A 193 25.52 95.76 -37.97
C PHE A 193 25.42 94.28 -38.40
N LEU A 194 26.21 93.84 -39.39
CA LEU A 194 26.23 92.42 -39.81
C LEU A 194 26.65 91.47 -38.70
N LYS A 195 27.72 91.83 -37.98
CA LYS A 195 28.20 91.03 -36.84
C LYS A 195 27.11 90.88 -35.78
N LYS A 196 26.34 91.94 -35.50
CA LYS A 196 25.20 91.90 -34.58
C LYS A 196 24.07 90.97 -35.06
N LEU A 197 23.79 90.92 -36.37
CA LEU A 197 22.78 90.02 -36.90
C LEU A 197 23.22 88.56 -36.86
N VAL A 198 24.48 88.28 -37.21
CA VAL A 198 25.04 86.91 -37.23
C VAL A 198 25.24 86.38 -35.81
N GLN A 199 25.66 87.22 -34.88
CA GLN A 199 25.81 86.87 -33.46
C GLN A 199 24.50 86.95 -32.67
N LEU A 200 23.37 87.24 -33.33
CA LEU A 200 22.07 87.28 -32.66
C LEU A 200 21.78 85.91 -32.06
N ASP A 201 21.52 85.88 -30.75
CA ASP A 201 21.17 84.64 -30.06
C ASP A 201 19.78 84.16 -30.49
N LYS A 202 19.77 83.32 -31.52
CA LYS A 202 18.60 82.64 -32.09
C LYS A 202 17.77 81.88 -31.05
N ASP A 203 18.37 81.54 -29.91
CA ASP A 203 17.75 80.75 -28.86
C ASP A 203 17.13 81.61 -27.72
N ARG A 204 17.49 82.88 -27.59
CA ARG A 204 16.95 83.78 -26.54
C ARG A 204 15.88 84.77 -27.01
N LEU A 205 15.56 84.78 -28.31
CA LEU A 205 14.53 85.66 -28.84
C LEU A 205 13.12 85.29 -28.30
N PRO A 206 12.36 86.25 -27.74
CA PRO A 206 11.03 85.97 -27.19
C PRO A 206 9.97 85.77 -28.29
N ASP A 207 8.99 84.90 -28.03
CA ASP A 207 7.85 84.61 -28.92
C ASP A 207 7.15 85.87 -29.47
N LYS A 208 7.10 86.94 -28.66
CA LYS A 208 6.49 88.23 -29.02
C LYS A 208 7.13 88.86 -30.27
N VAL A 209 8.42 88.63 -30.51
CA VAL A 209 9.15 89.12 -31.69
C VAL A 209 8.68 88.41 -32.95
N PHE A 210 8.61 87.07 -32.91
CA PHE A 210 8.16 86.26 -34.05
C PHE A 210 6.67 86.45 -34.36
N MET A 211 5.83 86.73 -33.34
CA MET A 211 4.43 87.10 -33.58
C MET A 211 4.28 88.42 -34.36
N LYS A 212 5.14 89.41 -34.10
CA LYS A 212 5.19 90.65 -34.89
C LYS A 212 5.76 90.40 -36.29
N LEU A 213 6.76 89.54 -36.39
CA LEU A 213 7.41 89.14 -37.64
C LEU A 213 6.47 88.40 -38.60
N LYS A 214 5.54 87.58 -38.07
CA LYS A 214 4.54 86.85 -38.87
C LYS A 214 3.75 87.76 -39.81
N LYS A 215 3.42 88.98 -39.40
CA LYS A 215 2.68 89.96 -40.23
C LYS A 215 3.40 90.31 -41.53
N PHE A 216 4.74 90.25 -41.53
CA PHE A 216 5.57 90.51 -42.70
C PHE A 216 5.76 89.24 -43.54
N LEU A 217 5.96 88.11 -42.87
CA LEU A 217 6.15 86.80 -43.52
C LEU A 217 4.91 86.27 -44.25
N THR A 218 3.71 86.70 -43.85
CA THR A 218 2.45 86.35 -44.55
C THR A 218 2.19 87.16 -45.81
N LEU A 219 2.98 88.22 -46.07
CA LEU A 219 2.81 89.03 -47.27
C LEU A 219 3.32 88.26 -48.50
N PRO A 220 2.55 88.16 -49.59
CA PRO A 220 2.93 87.41 -50.79
C PRO A 220 4.14 88.00 -51.54
N ASP A 221 4.53 89.22 -51.18
CA ASP A 221 5.68 89.93 -51.72
C ASP A 221 6.96 89.74 -50.91
N PHE A 222 6.87 89.14 -49.71
CA PHE A 222 8.01 88.84 -48.85
C PHE A 222 8.69 87.53 -49.25
N HIS A 223 9.25 87.49 -50.46
CA HIS A 223 9.95 86.33 -51.00
C HIS A 223 11.36 86.69 -51.50
N PRO A 224 12.39 85.88 -51.15
CA PRO A 224 13.78 86.12 -51.56
C PRO A 224 13.96 86.36 -53.06
N LYS A 225 13.27 85.58 -53.91
CA LYS A 225 13.33 85.71 -55.37
C LYS A 225 12.82 87.08 -55.87
N LYS A 226 11.74 87.60 -55.28
CA LYS A 226 11.19 88.93 -55.63
C LYS A 226 12.11 90.06 -55.13
N ILE A 227 12.67 89.89 -53.93
CA ILE A 227 13.53 90.89 -53.28
C ILE A 227 14.93 90.94 -53.93
N ALA A 228 15.41 89.82 -54.49
CA ALA A 228 16.68 89.75 -55.20
C ALA A 228 16.76 90.73 -56.38
N HIS A 229 15.65 90.98 -57.07
CA HIS A 229 15.59 91.95 -58.17
C HIS A 229 15.73 93.41 -57.71
N VAL A 230 15.56 93.69 -56.41
CA VAL A 230 15.62 95.03 -55.84
C VAL A 230 16.91 95.25 -55.06
N SER A 231 17.35 94.28 -54.25
CA SER A 231 18.62 94.36 -53.52
C SER A 231 19.11 92.98 -53.08
N VAL A 232 20.38 92.69 -53.36
CA VAL A 232 21.07 91.46 -52.97
C VAL A 232 21.23 91.37 -51.44
N ALA A 233 21.53 92.49 -50.78
CA ALA A 233 21.61 92.56 -49.31
C ALA A 233 20.27 92.25 -48.64
N CYS A 234 19.17 92.85 -49.13
CA CYS A 234 17.83 92.56 -48.61
C CYS A 234 17.37 91.13 -48.90
N CYS A 235 17.84 90.52 -50.00
CA CYS A 235 17.57 89.12 -50.31
C CYS A 235 18.16 88.19 -49.23
N SER A 236 19.46 88.35 -48.94
CA SER A 236 20.17 87.55 -47.92
C SER A 236 19.58 87.75 -46.52
N MET A 237 19.21 88.99 -46.17
CA MET A 237 18.50 89.27 -44.91
C MET A 237 17.11 88.62 -44.87
N CYS A 238 16.36 88.64 -45.97
CA CYS A 238 15.04 88.01 -46.06
C CYS A 238 15.13 86.48 -45.92
N GLU A 239 16.07 85.82 -46.60
CA GLU A 239 16.32 84.38 -46.46
C GLU A 239 16.65 83.99 -45.02
N TRP A 240 17.50 84.78 -44.36
CA TRP A 240 17.86 84.57 -42.97
C TRP A 240 16.66 84.74 -42.02
N ILE A 241 15.82 85.76 -42.22
CA ILE A 241 14.60 85.98 -41.42
C ILE A 241 13.64 84.79 -41.57
N ILE A 242 13.44 84.28 -42.79
CA ILE A 242 12.57 83.13 -43.06
C ILE A 242 13.13 81.86 -42.40
N ALA A 243 14.43 81.59 -42.55
CA ALA A 243 15.09 80.45 -41.95
C ALA A 243 15.06 80.49 -40.42
N LEU A 244 15.24 81.69 -39.82
CA LEU A 244 15.18 81.90 -38.38
C LEU A 244 13.76 81.69 -37.82
N ASN A 245 12.72 82.14 -38.53
CA ASN A 245 11.33 81.88 -38.15
C ASN A 245 11.00 80.38 -38.22
N ASN A 246 11.47 79.66 -39.25
CA ASN A 246 11.27 78.22 -39.38
C ASN A 246 11.98 77.46 -38.24
N TYR A 247 13.22 77.83 -37.91
CA TYR A 247 13.96 77.28 -36.77
C TYR A 247 13.22 77.52 -35.45
N HIS A 248 12.75 78.74 -35.21
CA HIS A 248 12.01 79.08 -34.00
C HIS A 248 10.71 78.26 -33.86
N ASN A 249 9.97 78.07 -34.96
CA ASN A 249 8.75 77.25 -34.95
C ASN A 249 9.04 75.78 -34.63
N VAL A 250 10.10 75.20 -35.19
CA VAL A 250 10.53 73.83 -34.84
C VAL A 250 10.97 73.77 -33.40
N ARG A 251 11.83 74.68 -32.94
CA ARG A 251 12.32 74.73 -31.56
C ARG A 251 11.19 74.85 -30.52
N LYS A 252 10.16 75.65 -30.80
CA LYS A 252 8.96 75.73 -29.95
C LYS A 252 8.22 74.40 -29.85
N LYS A 253 8.04 73.69 -30.98
CA LYS A 253 7.48 72.33 -30.99
C LYS A 253 8.38 71.36 -30.20
N MET A 254 9.71 71.46 -30.33
CA MET A 254 10.66 70.63 -29.57
C MET A 254 10.55 70.88 -28.07
N ALA A 255 10.42 72.14 -27.62
CA ALA A 255 10.31 72.46 -26.19
C ALA A 255 9.05 71.85 -25.57
N LEU A 256 7.91 71.92 -26.26
CA LEU A 256 6.67 71.27 -25.83
C LEU A 256 6.82 69.73 -25.79
N LYS A 257 7.39 69.14 -26.85
CA LYS A 257 7.66 67.70 -26.92
C LYS A 257 8.64 67.24 -25.83
N LYS A 258 9.67 68.03 -25.51
CA LYS A 258 10.65 67.75 -24.44
C LYS A 258 9.99 67.70 -23.07
N ASN A 259 9.10 68.64 -22.76
CA ASN A 259 8.35 68.60 -21.50
C ASN A 259 7.46 67.35 -21.39
N LYS A 260 6.81 66.97 -22.49
CA LYS A 260 6.01 65.73 -22.56
C LYS A 260 6.91 64.48 -22.41
N LEU A 261 8.11 64.50 -22.99
CA LEU A 261 9.09 63.42 -22.85
C LEU A 261 9.56 63.26 -21.40
N ILE A 262 9.81 64.37 -20.70
CA ILE A 262 10.19 64.38 -19.29
C ILE A 262 9.06 63.78 -18.43
N SER A 263 7.80 64.14 -18.69
CA SER A 263 6.68 63.57 -17.94
C SER A 263 6.50 62.07 -18.20
N ILE A 264 6.66 61.63 -19.46
CA ILE A 264 6.58 60.20 -19.79
C ILE A 264 7.74 59.42 -19.15
N ASN A 265 8.99 59.92 -19.23
CA ASN A 265 10.13 59.27 -18.58
C ASN A 265 9.98 59.19 -17.05
N ARG A 266 9.35 60.19 -16.42
CA ARG A 266 9.04 60.15 -14.99
C ARG A 266 8.01 59.07 -14.67
N ASN A 267 6.94 58.96 -15.46
CA ASN A 267 5.93 57.90 -15.29
C ASN A 267 6.52 56.51 -15.54
N LYS A 268 7.40 56.38 -16.54
CA LYS A 268 8.17 55.17 -16.84
C LYS A 268 8.97 54.71 -15.61
N LEU A 269 9.72 55.62 -14.98
CA LEU A 269 10.52 55.31 -13.79
C LEU A 269 9.64 54.85 -12.63
N LEU A 270 8.50 55.52 -12.39
CA LEU A 270 7.57 55.16 -11.33
C LEU A 270 6.96 53.76 -11.54
N ARG A 271 6.56 53.43 -12.78
CA ARG A 271 6.04 52.10 -13.11
C ARG A 271 7.12 51.03 -13.01
N GLN A 272 8.34 51.31 -13.48
CA GLN A 272 9.46 50.38 -13.37
C GLN A 272 9.75 50.05 -11.90
N HIS A 273 9.76 51.05 -11.02
CA HIS A 273 9.91 50.83 -9.59
C HIS A 273 8.76 49.99 -9.01
N LYS A 274 7.52 50.18 -9.47
CA LYS A 274 6.36 49.38 -9.05
C LYS A 274 6.47 47.92 -9.52
N ILE A 275 6.93 47.68 -10.75
CA ILE A 275 7.19 46.34 -11.29
C ILE A 275 8.28 45.65 -10.47
N ASP A 276 9.40 46.33 -10.24
CA ASP A 276 10.51 45.79 -9.44
C ASP A 276 10.07 45.44 -8.01
N LEU A 277 9.25 46.30 -7.40
CA LEU A 277 8.68 46.06 -6.07
C LEU A 277 7.76 44.83 -6.08
N ASN A 278 6.85 44.72 -7.05
CA ASN A 278 5.93 43.59 -7.19
C ASN A 278 6.70 42.28 -7.43
N ASN A 279 7.72 42.28 -8.30
CA ASN A 279 8.53 41.11 -8.59
C ASN A 279 9.38 40.69 -7.39
N LYS A 280 10.05 41.63 -6.71
CA LYS A 280 10.95 41.31 -5.58
C LYS A 280 10.23 40.94 -4.30
N LEU A 281 9.15 41.64 -3.95
CA LEU A 281 8.48 41.44 -2.67
C LEU A 281 7.32 40.46 -2.80
N ILE A 282 6.44 40.66 -3.77
CA ILE A 282 5.18 39.91 -3.82
C ILE A 282 5.39 38.57 -4.50
N VAL A 283 5.97 38.56 -5.70
CA VAL A 283 6.15 37.31 -6.46
C VAL A 283 7.12 36.39 -5.73
N PHE A 284 8.30 36.87 -5.33
CA PHE A 284 9.29 36.04 -4.65
C PHE A 284 8.79 35.45 -3.31
N GLN A 285 8.21 36.28 -2.42
CA GLN A 285 7.73 35.78 -1.12
C GLN A 285 6.56 34.81 -1.27
N VAL A 286 5.65 35.06 -2.22
CA VAL A 286 4.51 34.17 -2.43
C VAL A 286 4.94 32.89 -3.14
N GLU A 287 5.90 32.93 -4.06
CA GLU A 287 6.48 31.73 -4.67
C GLU A 287 7.23 30.87 -3.64
N GLU A 288 8.01 31.48 -2.75
CA GLU A 288 8.65 30.78 -1.63
C GLU A 288 7.61 30.12 -0.72
N HIS A 289 6.57 30.87 -0.33
CA HIS A 289 5.45 30.34 0.45
C HIS A 289 4.74 29.18 -0.28
N LEU A 290 4.48 29.31 -1.58
CA LEU A 290 3.90 28.23 -2.41
C LEU A 290 4.79 26.99 -2.45
N GLN A 291 6.12 27.15 -2.54
CA GLN A 291 7.06 26.02 -2.50
C GLN A 291 6.98 25.30 -1.15
N VAL A 292 6.93 26.04 -0.04
CA VAL A 292 6.78 25.47 1.31
C VAL A 292 5.44 24.73 1.44
N LEU A 293 4.33 25.34 0.98
CA LEU A 293 3.01 24.70 1.01
C LEU A 293 2.97 23.44 0.14
N HIS A 294 3.60 23.47 -1.03
CA HIS A 294 3.67 22.33 -1.93
C HIS A 294 4.54 21.20 -1.37
N ALA A 295 5.62 21.51 -0.65
CA ALA A 295 6.42 20.54 0.08
C ALA A 295 5.59 19.89 1.19
N ALA A 296 4.95 20.70 2.04
CA ALA A 296 4.05 20.21 3.09
C ALA A 296 2.91 19.34 2.54
N TYR A 297 2.37 19.69 1.36
CA TYR A 297 1.36 18.88 0.68
C TYR A 297 1.89 17.51 0.28
N LYS A 298 3.08 17.45 -0.32
CA LYS A 298 3.73 16.18 -0.67
C LYS A 298 3.97 15.32 0.57
N ASP A 299 4.42 15.92 1.65
CA ASP A 299 4.68 15.21 2.91
C ASP A 299 3.39 14.62 3.50
N ILE A 300 2.30 15.39 3.55
CA ILE A 300 0.98 14.91 4.02
C ILE A 300 0.47 13.77 3.14
N VAL A 301 0.63 13.88 1.82
CA VAL A 301 0.22 12.82 0.88
C VAL A 301 1.04 11.56 1.11
N ALA A 302 2.35 11.67 1.27
CA ALA A 302 3.24 10.55 1.55
C ALA A 302 2.89 9.87 2.89
N GLU A 303 2.68 10.63 3.95
CA GLU A 303 2.24 10.12 5.26
C GLU A 303 0.89 9.39 5.15
N LYS A 304 -0.08 9.98 4.44
CA LYS A 304 -1.38 9.35 4.20
C LYS A 304 -1.24 8.03 3.45
N ASP A 305 -0.35 7.96 2.46
CA ASP A 305 -0.14 6.74 1.68
C ASP A 305 0.57 5.65 2.49
N ILE A 306 1.51 6.02 3.36
CA ILE A 306 2.12 5.11 4.34
C ILE A 306 1.06 4.55 5.29
N LEU A 307 0.20 5.41 5.85
CA LEU A 307 -0.90 4.99 6.73
C LEU A 307 -1.91 4.10 5.99
N ALA A 308 -2.26 4.45 4.75
CA ALA A 308 -3.14 3.65 3.92
C ALA A 308 -2.54 2.28 3.60
N GLY A 309 -1.24 2.21 3.33
CA GLY A 309 -0.48 0.97 3.16
C GLY A 309 -0.50 0.11 4.43
N ARG A 310 -0.20 0.72 5.59
CA ARG A 310 -0.26 0.07 6.91
C ARG A 310 -1.65 -0.50 7.22
N ARG A 311 -2.72 0.18 6.80
CA ARG A 311 -4.11 -0.27 6.98
C ARG A 311 -4.47 -1.52 6.16
N GLN A 312 -3.89 -1.72 4.97
CA GLN A 312 -4.36 -2.75 4.04
C GLN A 312 -4.22 -4.18 4.59
N LEU A 313 -3.06 -4.51 5.15
CA LEU A 313 -2.77 -5.87 5.59
C LEU A 313 -3.63 -6.28 6.81
N PRO A 314 -3.73 -5.49 7.89
CA PRO A 314 -4.65 -5.78 8.99
C PRO A 314 -6.11 -5.86 8.53
N MET A 315 -6.55 -5.00 7.61
CA MET A 315 -7.93 -5.03 7.10
C MET A 315 -8.24 -6.34 6.35
N ARG A 316 -7.34 -6.79 5.46
CA ARG A 316 -7.50 -8.08 4.77
C ARG A 316 -7.47 -9.25 5.74
N ARG A 317 -6.52 -9.25 6.69
CA ARG A 317 -6.40 -10.30 7.71
C ARG A 317 -7.62 -10.35 8.62
N MET A 318 -8.14 -9.19 9.04
CA MET A 318 -9.33 -9.09 9.87
C MET A 318 -10.57 -9.63 9.15
N TYR A 319 -10.72 -9.34 7.85
CA TYR A 319 -11.79 -9.92 7.04
C TYR A 319 -11.69 -11.45 6.95
N CYS A 320 -10.51 -12.00 6.63
CA CYS A 320 -10.34 -13.45 6.60
C CYS A 320 -10.58 -14.07 7.99
N ALA A 321 -10.09 -13.42 9.05
CA ALA A 321 -10.22 -13.91 10.40
C ALA A 321 -11.64 -13.84 10.93
N SER A 322 -12.46 -12.85 10.52
CA SER A 322 -13.88 -12.80 10.89
C SER A 322 -14.66 -13.97 10.29
N VAL A 323 -14.41 -14.30 9.02
CA VAL A 323 -15.00 -15.48 8.35
C VAL A 323 -14.55 -16.77 9.04
N LEU A 324 -13.26 -16.92 9.30
CA LEU A 324 -12.70 -18.12 9.95
C LEU A 324 -13.17 -18.27 11.39
N LEU A 325 -13.21 -17.20 12.19
CA LEU A 325 -13.69 -17.24 13.58
C LEU A 325 -15.19 -17.58 13.65
N THR A 326 -15.97 -17.14 12.68
CA THR A 326 -17.39 -17.51 12.58
C THR A 326 -17.52 -19.02 12.32
N ALA A 327 -16.77 -19.56 11.35
CA ALA A 327 -16.77 -20.99 11.04
C ALA A 327 -16.20 -21.86 12.20
N LEU A 328 -15.18 -21.35 12.90
CA LEU A 328 -14.53 -22.03 14.02
C LEU A 328 -15.28 -21.87 15.35
N GLY A 329 -16.31 -21.02 15.42
CA GLY A 329 -17.11 -20.80 16.63
C GLY A 329 -17.79 -22.08 17.09
N ASP A 330 -18.48 -22.76 16.18
CA ASP A 330 -19.14 -24.04 16.48
C ASP A 330 -18.12 -25.16 16.74
N GLU A 331 -17.01 -25.17 16.00
CA GLU A 331 -15.95 -26.17 16.20
C GLU A 331 -15.26 -25.99 17.56
N LYS A 332 -15.07 -24.76 18.04
CA LYS A 332 -14.56 -24.48 19.38
C LYS A 332 -15.48 -25.09 20.44
N LEU A 333 -16.80 -24.89 20.34
CA LEU A 333 -17.77 -25.46 21.28
C LEU A 333 -17.74 -27.00 21.23
N ARG A 334 -17.68 -27.60 20.03
CA ARG A 334 -17.54 -29.05 19.86
C ARG A 334 -16.26 -29.59 20.49
N HIS A 335 -15.12 -28.94 20.25
CA HIS A 335 -13.83 -29.31 20.84
C HIS A 335 -13.84 -29.21 22.36
N GLN A 336 -14.42 -28.15 22.93
CA GLN A 336 -14.57 -27.98 24.38
C GLN A 336 -15.39 -29.12 25.00
N HIS A 337 -16.55 -29.43 24.42
CA HIS A 337 -17.39 -30.52 24.89
C HIS A 337 -16.69 -31.89 24.78
N THR A 338 -15.98 -32.13 23.68
CA THR A 338 -15.24 -33.38 23.45
C THR A 338 -14.06 -33.52 24.40
N LEU A 339 -13.38 -32.43 24.73
CA LEU A 339 -12.27 -32.41 25.69
C LEU A 339 -12.76 -32.77 27.09
N VAL A 340 -13.88 -32.19 27.54
CA VAL A 340 -14.51 -32.55 28.82
C VAL A 340 -14.87 -34.05 28.84
N ARG A 341 -15.46 -34.57 27.76
CA ARG A 341 -15.77 -36.00 27.64
C ARG A 341 -14.53 -36.89 27.69
N CYS A 342 -13.42 -36.49 27.05
CA CYS A 342 -12.15 -37.22 27.11
C CYS A 342 -11.56 -37.22 28.52
N GLN A 343 -11.61 -36.08 29.21
CA GLN A 343 -11.12 -35.95 30.59
C GLN A 343 -11.92 -36.83 31.55
N VAL A 344 -13.25 -36.85 31.43
CA VAL A 344 -14.12 -37.75 32.21
C VAL A 344 -13.78 -39.22 31.91
N LYS A 345 -13.59 -39.59 30.64
CA LYS A 345 -13.20 -40.97 30.26
C LYS A 345 -11.83 -41.38 30.83
N LEU A 346 -10.85 -40.47 30.85
CA LEU A 346 -9.55 -40.70 31.47
C LEU A 346 -9.67 -40.92 32.99
N CYS A 347 -10.44 -40.07 33.68
CA CYS A 347 -10.71 -40.24 35.11
C CYS A 347 -11.39 -41.59 35.41
N VAL A 348 -12.40 -41.98 34.63
CA VAL A 348 -13.08 -43.27 34.78
C VAL A 348 -12.16 -44.45 34.45
N SER A 349 -11.25 -44.31 33.49
CA SER A 349 -10.29 -45.38 33.17
C SER A 349 -9.31 -45.65 34.33
N SER A 350 -8.90 -44.61 35.07
CA SER A 350 -8.07 -44.76 36.27
C SER A 350 -8.80 -45.45 37.42
N SER A 351 -10.10 -45.17 37.61
CA SER A 351 -10.92 -45.83 38.63
C SER A 351 -11.37 -47.23 38.23
N SER A 352 -11.40 -47.54 36.93
CA SER A 352 -11.78 -48.86 36.42
C SER A 352 -10.78 -49.98 36.79
N LEU A 353 -9.52 -49.66 37.11
CA LEU A 353 -8.56 -50.64 37.65
C LEU A 353 -9.10 -51.33 38.92
N SER A 354 -9.83 -50.60 39.77
CA SER A 354 -10.41 -51.13 41.02
C SER A 354 -11.58 -52.08 40.78
N THR A 355 -12.36 -51.88 39.72
CA THR A 355 -13.47 -52.77 39.36
C THR A 355 -12.98 -54.05 38.69
N LEU A 356 -11.71 -54.09 38.26
CA LEU A 356 -11.12 -55.30 37.71
C LEU A 356 -10.70 -56.32 38.73
N GLU A 357 -10.29 -55.95 39.93
CA GLU A 357 -10.12 -56.96 40.99
C GLU A 357 -11.38 -57.82 41.16
N SER A 358 -12.56 -57.19 41.00
CA SER A 358 -13.87 -57.86 41.04
C SER A 358 -14.18 -58.67 39.77
N LEU A 359 -13.90 -58.14 38.57
CA LEU A 359 -14.20 -58.79 37.28
C LEU A 359 -13.22 -59.92 36.90
N VAL A 360 -11.93 -59.75 37.23
CA VAL A 360 -10.88 -60.76 37.02
C VAL A 360 -11.14 -61.97 37.92
N SER A 361 -11.72 -61.76 39.11
CA SER A 361 -12.20 -62.85 39.95
C SER A 361 -13.33 -63.68 39.30
N GLN A 362 -13.88 -63.32 38.13
CA GLN A 362 -15.12 -63.95 37.65
C GLN A 362 -15.18 -64.34 36.17
N VAL A 363 -14.30 -63.86 35.28
CA VAL A 363 -14.47 -64.10 33.83
C VAL A 363 -13.32 -64.88 33.22
N GLY A 364 -13.55 -66.19 33.08
CA GLY A 364 -12.89 -67.04 32.10
C GLY A 364 -13.95 -67.86 31.38
N VAL A 365 -14.48 -67.32 30.28
CA VAL A 365 -15.25 -68.03 29.24
C VAL A 365 -16.53 -68.73 29.74
N VAL A 366 -17.60 -67.96 29.90
CA VAL A 366 -18.97 -68.51 30.03
C VAL A 366 -19.88 -67.76 29.04
N ARG A 367 -20.78 -68.48 28.37
CA ARG A 367 -21.73 -67.93 27.36
C ARG A 367 -22.40 -66.61 27.83
N PRO A 368 -22.77 -65.70 26.89
CA PRO A 368 -23.34 -64.37 27.20
C PRO A 368 -24.54 -64.39 28.17
N GLN A 369 -25.35 -65.45 28.13
CA GLN A 369 -26.54 -65.60 28.96
C GLN A 369 -26.22 -65.87 30.45
N LEU A 370 -25.03 -66.39 30.75
CA LEU A 370 -24.56 -66.61 32.10
C LEU A 370 -23.78 -65.41 32.63
N SER A 371 -23.08 -64.64 31.77
CA SER A 371 -22.43 -63.39 32.18
C SER A 371 -23.44 -62.30 32.56
N GLN A 372 -24.56 -62.16 31.83
CA GLN A 372 -25.63 -61.21 32.19
C GLN A 372 -26.29 -61.53 33.54
N ARG A 373 -26.54 -62.81 33.86
CA ARG A 373 -27.11 -63.22 35.15
C ARG A 373 -26.14 -63.04 36.32
N MET A 374 -24.84 -63.03 36.05
CA MET A 374 -23.80 -62.83 37.07
C MET A 374 -23.59 -61.35 37.40
N LEU A 375 -23.74 -60.46 36.41
CA LEU A 375 -23.73 -59.00 36.60
C LEU A 375 -24.89 -58.48 37.46
N GLN A 376 -26.01 -59.22 37.50
CA GLN A 376 -27.22 -58.88 38.27
C GLN A 376 -27.21 -59.41 39.71
N ASN A 377 -26.11 -60.00 40.19
CA ASN A 377 -26.06 -60.66 41.49
C ASN A 377 -25.69 -59.65 42.62
N PRO A 378 -26.60 -59.33 43.55
CA PRO A 378 -26.48 -58.17 44.44
C PRO A 378 -25.37 -58.26 45.49
N GLN A 379 -24.86 -59.46 45.82
CA GLN A 379 -23.80 -59.65 46.83
C GLN A 379 -22.42 -59.15 46.38
N HIS A 380 -22.20 -58.92 45.08
CA HIS A 380 -20.93 -58.39 44.57
C HIS A 380 -20.91 -56.86 44.43
N HIS A 381 -22.05 -56.19 44.64
CA HIS A 381 -22.16 -54.74 44.60
C HIS A 381 -21.79 -54.07 45.94
N SER A 382 -21.82 -54.80 47.06
CA SER A 382 -21.63 -54.22 48.40
C SER A 382 -20.18 -53.86 48.74
N ASN A 383 -19.17 -54.54 48.16
CA ASN A 383 -17.77 -54.36 48.57
C ASN A 383 -16.99 -53.33 47.74
N LEU A 384 -17.62 -52.70 46.74
CA LEU A 384 -17.02 -51.67 45.89
C LEU A 384 -17.42 -50.24 46.27
N VAL A 385 -18.22 -50.07 47.33
CA VAL A 385 -18.87 -48.79 47.70
C VAL A 385 -17.89 -47.78 48.34
N GLY A 386 -16.63 -48.17 48.60
CA GLY A 386 -15.65 -47.30 49.27
C GLY A 386 -14.94 -46.25 48.41
N LEU A 387 -14.94 -46.35 47.07
CA LEU A 387 -14.11 -45.46 46.23
C LEU A 387 -14.89 -44.91 45.04
N SER A 388 -15.16 -43.61 45.11
CA SER A 388 -15.65 -42.71 44.06
C SER A 388 -17.17 -42.62 43.88
N ARG A 389 -17.74 -41.68 44.64
CA ARG A 389 -19.12 -41.20 44.57
C ARG A 389 -19.34 -40.46 43.24
N GLY A 390 -19.97 -41.14 42.28
CA GLY A 390 -20.50 -40.57 41.05
C GLY A 390 -21.68 -41.42 40.58
N ARG A 391 -22.90 -41.04 40.95
CA ARG A 391 -24.13 -41.74 40.56
C ARG A 391 -24.35 -41.65 39.05
N SER A 392 -23.91 -42.68 38.37
CA SER A 392 -24.49 -43.24 37.14
C SER A 392 -23.61 -44.45 36.89
N HIS A 393 -24.16 -45.64 36.61
CA HIS A 393 -23.36 -46.83 36.33
C HIS A 393 -22.86 -46.79 34.87
N PRO A 394 -21.63 -46.30 34.54
CA PRO A 394 -21.20 -46.19 33.16
C PRO A 394 -20.14 -47.25 32.85
N SER A 395 -19.64 -48.00 33.84
CA SER A 395 -18.47 -48.87 33.69
C SER A 395 -18.77 -50.08 32.82
N VAL A 396 -20.01 -50.59 32.85
CA VAL A 396 -20.47 -51.68 31.99
C VAL A 396 -20.82 -51.17 30.59
N TYR A 397 -21.49 -50.01 30.48
CA TYR A 397 -21.91 -49.41 29.20
C TYR A 397 -20.76 -48.82 28.37
N VAL A 398 -19.69 -48.30 29.00
CA VAL A 398 -18.52 -47.79 28.29
C VAL A 398 -17.76 -48.94 27.64
N LEU A 399 -17.71 -50.10 28.30
CA LEU A 399 -17.21 -51.32 27.69
C LEU A 399 -18.14 -51.74 26.54
N GLU A 400 -19.43 -51.98 26.80
CA GLU A 400 -20.40 -52.46 25.79
C GLU A 400 -20.51 -51.57 24.54
N SER A 401 -20.59 -50.25 24.69
CA SER A 401 -20.69 -49.32 23.54
C SER A 401 -19.39 -49.18 22.75
N MET A 402 -18.22 -49.40 23.39
CA MET A 402 -16.91 -49.39 22.72
C MET A 402 -16.61 -50.70 21.97
N TYR A 403 -17.32 -51.79 22.29
CA TYR A 403 -17.19 -53.11 21.64
C TYR A 403 -18.04 -53.22 20.36
N VAL A 404 -19.24 -52.64 20.33
CA VAL A 404 -20.20 -52.80 19.22
C VAL A 404 -19.83 -52.00 17.96
N GLU A 405 -19.30 -50.78 18.07
CA GLU A 405 -19.03 -49.90 16.90
C GLU A 405 -17.95 -50.42 15.95
N ARG A 406 -16.99 -51.22 16.43
CA ARG A 406 -15.90 -51.74 15.59
C ARG A 406 -16.35 -52.88 14.68
N TRP A 407 -17.39 -53.62 15.09
CA TRP A 407 -17.86 -54.84 14.44
C TRP A 407 -19.19 -54.67 13.71
N SER A 408 -19.93 -53.58 13.92
CA SER A 408 -21.15 -53.27 13.16
C SER A 408 -20.90 -53.04 11.67
N ASN A 409 -19.67 -52.67 11.29
CA ASN A 409 -19.27 -52.44 9.89
C ASN A 409 -18.76 -53.70 9.18
N ILE A 410 -18.59 -54.81 9.90
CA ILE A 410 -18.22 -56.11 9.34
C ILE A 410 -19.48 -56.96 9.41
N SER A 411 -19.96 -57.47 8.28
CA SER A 411 -21.24 -58.18 8.14
C SER A 411 -21.26 -59.49 8.93
N VAL A 412 -21.48 -59.40 10.24
CA VAL A 412 -21.78 -60.52 11.14
C VAL A 412 -23.29 -60.74 11.11
N SER A 413 -23.74 -61.85 10.53
CA SER A 413 -25.17 -62.20 10.51
C SER A 413 -25.74 -62.33 11.93
N PRO A 414 -27.01 -61.97 12.18
CA PRO A 414 -27.60 -62.01 13.51
C PRO A 414 -27.63 -63.46 14.02
N GLY A 415 -26.93 -63.74 15.12
CA GLY A 415 -26.87 -65.07 15.74
C GLY A 415 -25.47 -65.63 15.99
N VAL A 416 -24.41 -64.99 15.50
CA VAL A 416 -23.02 -65.30 15.87
C VAL A 416 -22.70 -64.63 17.20
N GLN A 417 -22.17 -65.39 18.18
CA GLN A 417 -21.80 -64.86 19.50
C GLN A 417 -20.54 -63.96 19.38
N LEU A 418 -20.74 -62.64 19.34
CA LEU A 418 -19.70 -61.59 19.30
C LEU A 418 -18.50 -61.81 20.26
N PRO A 419 -18.66 -62.31 21.50
CA PRO A 419 -17.55 -62.40 22.45
C PRO A 419 -16.45 -63.41 22.09
N GLU A 420 -16.77 -64.48 21.35
CA GLU A 420 -15.78 -65.53 21.00
C GLU A 420 -14.82 -65.08 19.87
N VAL A 421 -15.28 -64.20 18.97
CA VAL A 421 -14.46 -63.64 17.89
C VAL A 421 -13.58 -62.51 18.42
N GLU A 422 -14.10 -61.69 19.34
CA GLU A 422 -13.43 -60.52 19.93
C GLU A 422 -12.26 -60.85 20.87
N PHE A 423 -12.37 -61.93 21.67
CA PHE A 423 -11.25 -62.39 22.50
C PHE A 423 -10.05 -62.80 21.63
N SER A 424 -10.26 -63.21 20.38
CA SER A 424 -9.18 -63.57 19.45
C SER A 424 -8.41 -62.38 18.89
N ALA A 425 -9.03 -61.21 18.81
CA ALA A 425 -8.43 -60.00 18.23
C ALA A 425 -7.58 -59.23 19.25
N SER A 426 -7.92 -59.31 20.54
CA SER A 426 -7.29 -58.52 21.62
C SER A 426 -6.36 -59.34 22.53
N ALA A 427 -6.34 -60.66 22.41
CA ALA A 427 -5.54 -61.51 23.29
C ALA A 427 -4.06 -61.53 22.87
N LEU A 428 -3.17 -61.33 23.85
CA LEU A 428 -1.72 -61.45 23.67
C LEU A 428 -1.26 -62.86 23.21
N HIS A 429 -2.11 -63.89 23.32
CA HIS A 429 -1.97 -65.17 22.59
C HIS A 429 -3.31 -65.57 22.02
N LEU A 430 -3.25 -66.29 20.91
CA LEU A 430 -4.40 -66.66 20.10
C LEU A 430 -5.22 -67.73 20.83
N PRO A 431 -6.53 -67.49 21.05
CA PRO A 431 -7.41 -68.47 21.66
C PRO A 431 -7.66 -69.63 20.69
N THR A 432 -7.82 -70.84 21.24
CA THR A 432 -8.38 -71.98 20.52
C THR A 432 -9.88 -71.76 20.33
N VAL A 433 -10.32 -71.59 19.09
CA VAL A 433 -11.75 -71.48 18.76
C VAL A 433 -12.29 -72.90 18.61
N LYS A 434 -13.35 -73.26 19.33
CA LYS A 434 -14.02 -74.57 19.17
C LYS A 434 -15.37 -74.35 18.48
N HIS A 435 -15.45 -74.51 17.17
CA HIS A 435 -16.72 -74.33 16.42
C HIS A 435 -17.27 -75.65 15.87
N ARG A 436 -18.46 -76.07 16.32
CA ARG A 436 -19.12 -77.31 15.85
C ARG A 436 -19.76 -77.21 14.47
N CYS A 437 -19.99 -76.01 13.97
CA CYS A 437 -20.52 -75.73 12.64
C CYS A 437 -19.62 -74.67 12.03
N GLY A 438 -19.02 -74.90 10.87
CA GLY A 438 -18.02 -74.03 10.22
C GLY A 438 -18.46 -72.61 9.81
N ARG A 439 -19.42 -72.00 10.51
CA ARG A 439 -19.99 -70.66 10.24
C ARG A 439 -19.16 -69.50 10.84
N GLY A 440 -18.29 -69.75 11.83
CA GLY A 440 -17.32 -68.75 12.33
C GLY A 440 -16.09 -68.53 11.42
N ARG A 441 -15.98 -69.30 10.31
CA ARG A 441 -14.81 -69.36 9.44
C ARG A 441 -14.65 -68.14 8.51
N ARG A 442 -15.75 -67.48 8.12
CA ARG A 442 -15.73 -66.36 7.15
C ARG A 442 -15.31 -65.00 7.76
N PRO A 443 -15.84 -64.56 8.93
CA PRO A 443 -15.55 -63.21 9.45
C PRO A 443 -14.08 -62.98 9.83
N LEU A 444 -13.43 -63.98 10.45
CA LEU A 444 -12.02 -63.90 10.88
C LEU A 444 -11.03 -63.77 9.71
N SER A 445 -11.36 -64.36 8.56
CA SER A 445 -10.54 -64.26 7.35
C SER A 445 -10.64 -62.87 6.69
N GLN A 446 -11.79 -62.22 6.83
CA GLN A 446 -12.13 -60.96 6.17
C GLN A 446 -11.63 -59.74 6.96
N GLU A 447 -11.69 -59.76 8.29
CA GLU A 447 -11.20 -58.67 9.15
C GLU A 447 -9.67 -58.54 9.14
N ARG A 448 -8.94 -59.66 9.09
CA ARG A 448 -7.48 -59.66 9.07
C ARG A 448 -6.90 -59.57 7.64
N GLY A 449 -7.73 -59.63 6.60
CA GLY A 449 -7.29 -59.48 5.20
C GLY A 449 -6.38 -60.63 4.70
N PHE A 450 -6.69 -61.88 5.04
CA PHE A 450 -5.79 -63.02 4.76
C PHE A 450 -6.49 -64.20 4.07
N ARG A 451 -5.86 -64.79 3.04
CA ARG A 451 -6.37 -65.99 2.31
C ARG A 451 -6.20 -67.27 3.15
N PRO A 452 -7.27 -68.01 3.46
CA PRO A 452 -7.15 -69.36 4.05
C PRO A 452 -6.66 -70.38 3.02
N GLN A 453 -5.72 -71.25 3.39
CA GLN A 453 -5.35 -72.44 2.60
C GLN A 453 -6.17 -73.67 3.02
N PRO A 454 -6.47 -74.60 2.09
CA PRO A 454 -7.28 -75.79 2.36
C PRO A 454 -6.54 -76.83 3.22
N PRO A 455 -7.27 -77.71 3.94
CA PRO A 455 -6.66 -78.73 4.78
C PRO A 455 -6.08 -79.84 3.91
N SER A 456 -4.75 -80.03 3.96
CA SER A 456 -4.11 -81.22 3.41
C SER A 456 -3.24 -81.89 4.47
N GLU A 457 -3.55 -83.17 4.67
CA GLU A 457 -2.70 -84.28 5.14
C GLU A 457 -2.27 -84.36 6.62
N SER A 458 -2.81 -85.41 7.24
CA SER A 458 -2.26 -86.25 8.33
C SER A 458 -1.34 -85.60 9.37
N PHE A 459 -1.91 -85.48 10.57
CA PHE A 459 -1.42 -84.87 11.80
C PHE A 459 -0.19 -85.51 12.49
N VAL A 460 0.69 -86.24 11.79
CA VAL A 460 1.70 -87.09 12.46
C VAL A 460 3.15 -86.61 12.37
N ASN A 461 3.50 -85.68 11.48
CA ASN A 461 4.84 -85.07 11.49
C ASN A 461 4.75 -83.61 11.06
N LEU A 462 5.26 -82.69 11.91
CA LEU A 462 5.58 -81.33 11.46
C LEU A 462 6.65 -81.47 10.37
N SER A 463 6.25 -81.60 9.11
CA SER A 463 7.20 -81.74 8.01
C SER A 463 7.88 -80.40 7.76
N LYS A 464 9.09 -80.42 7.18
CA LYS A 464 9.92 -79.26 6.80
C LYS A 464 9.14 -78.07 6.19
N LYS A 465 7.97 -78.31 5.58
CA LYS A 465 7.07 -77.28 5.04
C LYS A 465 6.51 -76.33 6.12
N GLN A 466 6.15 -76.80 7.31
CA GLN A 466 5.62 -75.94 8.38
C GLN A 466 6.73 -75.12 9.07
N PHE A 467 7.98 -75.63 9.08
CA PHE A 467 9.17 -74.89 9.52
C PHE A 467 9.46 -73.67 8.63
N VAL A 468 9.26 -73.80 7.32
CA VAL A 468 9.40 -72.70 6.34
C VAL A 468 8.32 -71.61 6.53
N PHE A 469 7.13 -71.98 7.01
CA PHE A 469 6.05 -71.02 7.30
C PHE A 469 6.35 -70.13 8.51
N ILE A 470 6.97 -70.68 9.55
CA ILE A 470 7.38 -69.95 10.76
C ILE A 470 8.52 -68.96 10.44
N THR A 471 9.42 -69.34 9.53
CA THR A 471 10.61 -68.57 9.17
C THR A 471 10.34 -67.49 8.11
N LEU A 472 9.62 -67.76 7.01
CA LEU A 472 9.84 -66.95 5.80
C LEU A 472 8.64 -66.36 5.05
N LYS A 473 7.39 -66.88 5.05
CA LYS A 473 6.44 -66.45 3.98
C LYS A 473 4.96 -66.18 4.28
N SER A 474 4.41 -66.36 5.49
CA SER A 474 3.01 -65.97 5.74
C SER A 474 2.69 -65.63 7.20
N PRO A 475 1.84 -64.61 7.46
CA PRO A 475 1.60 -64.09 8.82
C PRO A 475 0.68 -64.95 9.69
N LEU A 476 -0.03 -65.94 9.13
CA LEU A 476 -0.97 -66.78 9.88
C LEU A 476 -0.96 -68.24 9.44
N LEU A 477 -0.81 -69.17 10.39
CA LEU A 477 -1.09 -70.60 10.20
C LEU A 477 -2.40 -70.97 10.89
N VAL A 478 -3.34 -71.61 10.19
CA VAL A 478 -4.62 -72.06 10.77
C VAL A 478 -4.60 -73.58 10.90
N PHE A 479 -4.62 -74.09 12.12
CA PHE A 479 -4.82 -75.51 12.41
C PHE A 479 -6.31 -75.82 12.46
N GLN A 480 -6.75 -76.87 11.76
CA GLN A 480 -8.15 -77.31 11.72
C GLN A 480 -8.26 -78.72 12.32
N ASP A 481 -9.34 -78.99 13.06
CA ASP A 481 -9.75 -80.32 13.51
C ASP A 481 -8.65 -81.07 14.29
N LEU A 482 -8.08 -80.42 15.31
CA LEU A 482 -7.04 -81.01 16.15
C LEU A 482 -7.56 -82.22 16.97
N PRO A 483 -6.79 -83.32 17.05
CA PRO A 483 -7.10 -84.44 17.94
C PRO A 483 -7.04 -84.03 19.42
N GLU A 484 -7.70 -84.79 20.30
CA GLU A 484 -7.73 -84.51 21.75
C GLU A 484 -6.34 -84.52 22.40
N THR A 485 -5.36 -85.16 21.77
CA THR A 485 -3.94 -85.18 22.16
C THR A 485 -3.09 -84.36 21.19
N LEU A 486 -2.45 -83.31 21.72
CA LEU A 486 -1.54 -82.46 20.96
C LEU A 486 -0.13 -83.09 20.90
N PRO A 487 0.53 -83.11 19.73
CA PRO A 487 1.90 -83.59 19.62
C PRO A 487 2.87 -82.72 20.45
N PRO A 488 3.88 -83.31 21.13
CA PRO A 488 4.84 -82.58 21.98
C PRO A 488 5.59 -81.46 21.26
N SER A 489 5.81 -81.63 19.96
CA SER A 489 6.50 -80.67 19.10
C SER A 489 5.79 -79.31 19.00
N LEU A 490 4.46 -79.27 19.14
CA LEU A 490 3.71 -78.01 19.16
C LEU A 490 3.80 -77.26 20.49
N LYS A 491 4.25 -77.90 21.57
CA LYS A 491 4.26 -77.31 22.93
C LYS A 491 5.14 -76.07 23.01
N ALA A 492 6.33 -76.11 22.39
CA ALA A 492 7.25 -74.97 22.38
C ALA A 492 6.65 -73.76 21.64
N ILE A 493 6.00 -74.01 20.49
CA ILE A 493 5.32 -72.99 19.68
C ILE A 493 4.11 -72.40 20.42
N LEU A 494 3.28 -73.25 21.03
CA LEU A 494 2.07 -72.84 21.75
C LEU A 494 2.36 -72.02 23.01
N LYS A 495 3.46 -72.34 23.72
CA LYS A 495 3.90 -71.58 24.89
C LYS A 495 4.63 -70.29 24.55
N LYS A 496 5.02 -70.10 23.29
CA LYS A 496 5.92 -69.04 22.83
C LYS A 496 7.23 -69.03 23.63
N ASP A 497 7.86 -70.21 23.78
CA ASP A 497 9.15 -70.37 24.47
C ASP A 497 10.30 -69.86 23.56
N ILE A 498 10.31 -68.55 23.30
CA ILE A 498 11.25 -67.85 22.42
C ILE A 498 12.46 -67.40 23.24
N TYR A 499 13.66 -67.60 22.72
CA TYR A 499 14.90 -67.09 23.31
C TYR A 499 15.66 -66.22 22.30
N GLN A 500 16.47 -65.30 22.83
CA GLN A 500 17.27 -64.39 22.00
C GLN A 500 18.70 -64.90 21.87
N ARG A 501 19.24 -64.90 20.65
CA ARG A 501 20.65 -65.20 20.39
C ARG A 501 21.19 -64.19 19.38
N ARG A 502 22.23 -63.44 19.75
CA ARG A 502 22.87 -62.42 18.88
C ARG A 502 21.88 -61.42 18.25
N GLY A 503 20.85 -61.01 18.99
CA GLY A 503 19.85 -60.01 18.54
C GLY A 503 18.72 -60.56 17.66
N GLN A 504 18.73 -61.86 17.35
CA GLN A 504 17.65 -62.54 16.63
C GLN A 504 16.86 -63.46 17.58
N SER A 505 15.55 -63.58 17.32
CA SER A 505 14.63 -64.39 18.09
C SER A 505 14.60 -65.82 17.54
N PHE A 506 14.75 -66.83 18.39
CA PHE A 506 14.71 -68.23 17.99
C PHE A 506 13.72 -69.04 18.84
N ILE A 507 13.19 -70.12 18.27
CA ILE A 507 12.35 -71.10 18.96
C ILE A 507 12.90 -72.51 18.69
N ARG A 508 13.00 -73.33 19.74
CA ARG A 508 13.47 -74.72 19.63
C ARG A 508 12.26 -75.65 19.55
N VAL A 509 12.15 -76.40 18.45
CA VAL A 509 11.09 -77.38 18.23
C VAL A 509 11.77 -78.74 18.05
N ASN A 510 11.57 -79.63 19.02
CA ASN A 510 12.34 -80.88 19.14
C ASN A 510 13.85 -80.57 19.13
N ASP A 511 14.60 -81.11 18.17
CA ASP A 511 16.06 -80.95 18.04
C ASP A 511 16.49 -79.83 17.06
N SER A 512 15.55 -79.05 16.53
CA SER A 512 15.83 -78.00 15.54
C SER A 512 15.62 -76.59 16.10
N GLU A 513 16.59 -75.70 15.88
CA GLU A 513 16.50 -74.26 16.18
C GLU A 513 15.95 -73.51 14.95
N ILE A 514 14.89 -72.73 15.14
CA ILE A 514 14.19 -72.01 14.08
C ILE A 514 14.21 -70.52 14.39
N GLU A 515 14.55 -69.68 13.42
CA GLU A 515 14.41 -68.23 13.54
C GLU A 515 12.92 -67.86 13.60
N TYR A 516 12.55 -67.08 14.62
CA TYR A 516 11.17 -66.68 14.88
C TYR A 516 10.87 -65.30 14.31
N ASN A 517 9.91 -65.24 13.39
CA ASN A 517 9.39 -63.98 12.88
C ASN A 517 8.37 -63.36 13.87
N SER A 518 8.63 -62.14 14.34
CA SER A 518 7.77 -61.41 15.29
C SER A 518 6.37 -61.08 14.75
N LYS A 519 6.16 -61.11 13.43
CA LYS A 519 4.86 -60.91 12.77
C LYS A 519 4.06 -62.22 12.61
N PHE A 520 4.64 -63.37 12.95
CA PHE A 520 3.98 -64.67 12.84
C PHE A 520 2.90 -64.85 13.92
N SER A 521 1.69 -65.18 13.49
CA SER A 521 0.56 -65.57 14.32
C SER A 521 0.07 -66.98 13.91
N PHE A 522 -0.61 -67.70 14.80
CA PHE A 522 -1.29 -68.95 14.46
C PHE A 522 -2.69 -68.98 15.09
N CYS A 523 -3.67 -69.57 14.42
CA CYS A 523 -5.01 -69.77 14.96
C CYS A 523 -5.34 -71.26 14.97
N VAL A 524 -6.09 -71.70 15.97
CA VAL A 524 -6.57 -73.07 16.10
C VAL A 524 -8.09 -73.03 16.00
N LEU A 525 -8.66 -73.73 15.01
CA LEU A 525 -10.09 -73.80 14.70
C LEU A 525 -10.70 -75.18 14.98
#